data_AF-A0A843J788-F1
#
_entry.id   AF-A0A843J788-F1
#
_cell.length_a   1.000
_cell.length_b   1.000
_cell.length_c   1.000
_cell.angle_alpha   90.00
_cell.angle_beta   90.00
_cell.angle_gamma   90.00
#
_symmetry.space_group_name_H-M   'P 1'
#
loop_
_entity.id
_entity.type
_entity.pdbx_description
1 polymer ?
#
loop_
_entity_poly.entity_id
_entity_poly.type
_entity_poly.pdbx_seq_one_letter_code
_entity_poly.pdbx_strand_id
1 'polypeptide(L)'
;GAIKDGCDFYISSAAISDYKPEKIAGKIPSNKDISIKLLPLPKILDEVASALKSTSSSKNAKIAAFKLGDDADEKAEKMVAAGIDLVCANGAENMGADGGRYGLHTKDGVAQVGGTKEETAGEIWRRLL
;
A
#
# COMPACT_ATOMS: atom_id res chain seq x y z
N GLY A 1 -7.61 11.92 13.94
CA GLY A 1 -6.77 11.29 12.90
C GLY A 1 -7.40 11.60 11.56
N ALA A 2 -6.60 11.68 10.50
CA ALA A 2 -6.94 12.23 9.17
C ALA A 2 -8.29 11.75 8.56
N ILE A 3 -8.81 10.59 8.95
CA ILE A 3 -10.09 10.06 8.47
C ILE A 3 -11.32 10.76 9.08
N LYS A 4 -11.17 11.55 10.17
CA LYS A 4 -12.30 12.25 10.82
C LYS A 4 -12.98 13.29 9.92
N ASP A 5 -12.20 13.97 9.07
CA ASP A 5 -12.72 14.99 8.16
C ASP A 5 -13.13 14.38 6.80
N GLY A 6 -12.72 13.14 6.57
CA GLY A 6 -12.96 12.38 5.35
C GLY A 6 -11.99 12.73 4.21
N CYS A 7 -12.05 11.94 3.14
CA CYS A 7 -11.35 12.16 1.88
C CYS A 7 -12.13 11.56 0.71
N ASP A 8 -11.95 12.10 -0.50
CA ASP A 8 -12.44 11.52 -1.75
C ASP A 8 -11.46 10.48 -2.34
N PHE A 9 -10.17 10.60 -2.02
CA PHE A 9 -9.11 9.72 -2.49
C PHE A 9 -8.18 9.35 -1.35
N TYR A 10 -7.89 8.05 -1.21
CA TYR A 10 -6.88 7.54 -0.29
C TYR A 10 -5.83 6.75 -1.06
N ILE A 11 -4.56 7.16 -0.95
CA ILE A 11 -3.44 6.52 -1.65
C ILE A 11 -2.46 5.97 -0.61
N SER A 12 -2.41 4.64 -0.48
CA SER A 12 -1.48 3.93 0.40
C SER A 12 -0.16 3.64 -0.33
N SER A 13 0.69 4.65 -0.47
CA SER A 13 2.02 4.54 -1.10
C SER A 13 3.16 4.29 -0.11
N ALA A 14 2.92 4.43 1.19
CA ALA A 14 3.94 4.21 2.20
C ALA A 14 4.32 2.73 2.31
N ALA A 15 5.62 2.46 2.45
CA ALA A 15 6.13 1.15 2.85
C ALA A 15 5.85 0.92 4.34
N ILE A 16 4.64 0.43 4.64
CA ILE A 16 4.19 0.14 5.99
C ILE A 16 4.84 -1.16 6.46
N SER A 17 5.45 -1.14 7.64
CA SER A 17 6.02 -2.36 8.24
C SER A 17 4.93 -3.39 8.52
N ASP A 18 5.15 -4.66 8.15
CA ASP A 18 4.27 -5.77 8.51
C ASP A 18 4.46 -6.23 9.96
N TYR A 19 5.55 -5.81 10.61
CA TYR A 19 5.91 -6.22 11.97
C TYR A 19 6.38 -5.04 12.82
N LYS A 20 6.20 -5.16 14.14
CA LYS A 20 6.83 -4.28 15.13
C LYS A 20 7.70 -5.10 16.09
N PRO A 21 8.81 -4.56 16.59
CA PRO A 21 9.55 -5.23 17.65
C PRO A 21 8.75 -5.25 18.95
N GLU A 22 8.93 -6.30 19.74
CA GLU A 22 8.55 -6.31 21.14
C GLU A 22 9.30 -5.18 21.86
N LYS A 23 8.56 -4.33 22.58
CA LYS A 23 9.17 -3.17 23.25
C LYS A 23 9.95 -3.63 24.47
N ILE A 24 11.19 -3.18 24.57
CA ILE A 24 12.02 -3.31 25.77
C ILE A 24 12.33 -1.92 26.34
N ALA A 25 12.53 -1.85 27.66
CA ALA A 25 12.84 -0.59 28.33
C ALA A 25 14.30 -0.19 28.08
N GLY A 26 14.51 1.06 27.70
CA GLY A 26 15.85 1.63 27.49
C GLY A 26 16.54 1.15 26.20
N LYS A 27 17.85 1.40 26.13
CA LYS A 27 18.70 1.05 24.98
C LYS A 27 19.15 -0.41 25.08
N ILE A 28 19.21 -1.10 23.94
CA ILE A 28 19.77 -2.45 23.83
C ILE A 28 21.30 -2.40 24.10
N PRO A 29 21.83 -3.15 25.08
CA PRO A 29 23.27 -3.22 25.34
C PRO A 29 24.03 -3.91 24.21
N SER A 30 25.24 -3.44 23.87
CA SER A 30 26.06 -3.94 22.76
C SER A 30 27.02 -5.09 23.13
N ASN A 31 26.96 -5.59 24.36
CA ASN A 31 27.95 -6.52 24.91
C ASN A 31 27.52 -8.00 24.84
N LYS A 32 26.40 -8.30 24.17
CA LYS A 32 25.85 -9.64 24.03
C LYS A 32 25.12 -9.81 22.70
N ASP A 33 25.12 -11.02 22.18
CA ASP A 33 24.22 -11.41 21.09
C ASP A 33 22.77 -11.29 21.56
N ILE A 34 21.91 -10.80 20.66
CA ILE A 34 20.50 -10.57 20.95
C ILE A 34 19.63 -11.06 19.80
N SER A 35 18.45 -11.58 20.13
CA SER A 35 17.36 -11.82 19.19
C SER A 35 16.29 -10.73 19.35
N ILE A 36 15.82 -10.18 18.23
CA ILE A 36 14.67 -9.26 18.22
C ILE A 36 13.42 -10.07 17.91
N LYS A 37 12.50 -10.13 18.88
CA LYS A 37 11.18 -10.72 18.65
C LYS A 37 10.29 -9.72 17.91
N LEU A 38 9.79 -10.14 16.75
CA LEU A 38 8.87 -9.36 15.92
C LEU A 38 7.43 -9.85 16.12
N LEU A 39 6.51 -8.91 16.30
CA LEU A 39 5.08 -9.15 16.43
C LEU A 39 4.38 -8.65 15.15
N PRO A 40 3.48 -9.44 14.53
CA PRO A 40 2.78 -9.01 13.34
C PRO A 40 1.91 -7.79 13.62
N LEU A 41 1.82 -6.90 12.64
CA LEU A 41 0.93 -5.75 12.65
C LEU A 41 -0.39 -6.07 11.93
N PRO A 42 -1.51 -5.44 12.33
CA PRO A 42 -2.75 -5.51 11.59
C PRO A 42 -2.59 -5.02 10.16
N LYS A 43 -3.43 -5.51 9.25
CA LYS A 43 -3.47 -5.03 7.87
C LYS A 43 -4.15 -3.66 7.81
N ILE A 44 -3.33 -2.61 7.89
CA ILE A 44 -3.78 -1.21 7.94
C ILE A 44 -4.75 -0.86 6.81
N LEU A 45 -4.54 -1.39 5.60
CA LEU A 45 -5.41 -1.08 4.46
C LEU A 45 -6.85 -1.57 4.68
N ASP A 46 -7.05 -2.72 5.32
CA ASP A 46 -8.38 -3.26 5.60
C ASP A 46 -9.10 -2.40 6.64
N GLU A 47 -8.38 -1.94 7.67
CA GLU A 47 -8.89 -1.02 8.68
C GLU A 47 -9.27 0.33 8.06
N VAL A 48 -8.43 0.88 7.19
CA VAL A 48 -8.69 2.15 6.51
C VAL A 48 -9.88 2.03 5.57
N ALA A 49 -9.93 0.97 4.74
CA ALA A 49 -11.05 0.74 3.83
C ALA A 49 -12.38 0.61 4.59
N SER A 50 -12.37 -0.09 5.72
CA SER A 50 -13.54 -0.21 6.60
C SER A 50 -13.94 1.14 7.21
N ALA A 51 -12.97 1.91 7.70
CA ALA A 51 -13.21 3.23 8.28
C ALA A 51 -13.79 4.20 7.24
N LEU A 52 -13.24 4.26 6.03
CA LEU A 52 -13.72 5.11 4.94
C LEU A 52 -15.16 4.79 4.55
N LYS A 53 -15.50 3.50 4.42
CA LYS A 53 -16.88 3.05 4.13
C LYS A 53 -17.87 3.42 5.23
N SER A 54 -17.42 3.52 6.48
CA SER A 54 -18.24 3.90 7.63
C SER A 54 -18.39 5.42 7.83
N THR A 55 -17.52 6.22 7.22
CA THR A 55 -17.54 7.68 7.31
C THR A 55 -18.41 8.27 6.21
N SER A 56 -19.50 8.97 6.56
CA SER A 56 -20.45 9.51 5.58
C SER A 56 -19.81 10.41 4.52
N SER A 57 -18.80 11.22 4.88
CA SER A 57 -18.06 12.10 3.95
C SER A 57 -17.04 11.36 3.07
N SER A 58 -16.86 10.05 3.23
CA SER A 58 -15.85 9.25 2.50
C SER A 58 -16.37 7.91 2.01
N LYS A 59 -17.69 7.69 2.08
CA LYS A 59 -18.31 6.43 1.69
C LYS A 59 -18.02 6.06 0.22
N ASN A 60 -17.78 7.05 -0.63
CA ASN A 60 -17.45 6.89 -2.04
C ASN A 60 -15.97 7.16 -2.34
N ALA A 61 -15.11 7.19 -1.32
CA ALA A 61 -13.70 7.43 -1.51
C ALA A 61 -13.07 6.33 -2.37
N LYS A 62 -12.28 6.72 -3.37
CA LYS A 62 -11.49 5.78 -4.15
C LYS A 62 -10.19 5.44 -3.43
N ILE A 63 -9.83 4.17 -3.41
CA ILE A 63 -8.68 3.64 -2.69
C ILE A 63 -7.65 3.09 -3.68
N ALA A 64 -6.43 3.64 -3.61
CA ALA A 64 -5.27 3.13 -4.32
C ALA A 64 -4.25 2.53 -3.34
N ALA A 65 -3.66 1.40 -3.69
CA ALA A 65 -2.61 0.77 -2.90
C ALA A 65 -1.43 0.32 -3.77
N PHE A 66 -0.26 0.20 -3.16
CA PHE A 66 0.94 -0.33 -3.81
C PHE A 66 1.26 -1.71 -3.26
N LYS A 67 1.64 -2.62 -4.15
CA LYS A 67 2.06 -3.96 -3.77
C LYS A 67 3.41 -4.31 -4.39
N LEU A 68 4.38 -4.56 -3.51
CA LEU A 68 5.74 -4.93 -3.87
C LEU A 68 5.98 -6.42 -3.65
N GLY A 69 6.63 -7.08 -4.60
CA GLY A 69 7.16 -8.44 -4.46
C GLY A 69 6.90 -9.34 -5.68
N ASP A 70 7.49 -10.53 -5.66
CA ASP A 70 7.36 -11.49 -6.78
C ASP A 70 5.91 -12.00 -6.96
N ASP A 71 5.11 -11.96 -5.88
CA ASP A 71 3.69 -12.31 -5.87
C ASP A 71 2.77 -11.08 -5.90
N ALA A 72 3.29 -9.93 -6.35
CA ALA A 72 2.56 -8.67 -6.32
C ALA A 72 1.29 -8.70 -7.16
N ASP A 73 1.33 -9.25 -8.38
CA ASP A 73 0.16 -9.33 -9.26
C ASP A 73 -0.96 -10.20 -8.65
N GLU A 74 -0.64 -11.40 -8.17
CA GLU A 74 -1.63 -12.29 -7.54
C GLU A 74 -2.27 -11.63 -6.30
N LYS A 75 -1.47 -10.94 -5.49
CA LYS A 75 -1.99 -10.21 -4.32
C LYS A 75 -2.80 -8.99 -4.72
N ALA A 76 -2.44 -8.31 -5.80
CA ALA A 76 -3.19 -7.17 -6.32
C ALA A 76 -4.59 -7.59 -6.77
N GLU A 77 -4.73 -8.71 -7.48
CA GLU A 77 -6.03 -9.27 -7.86
C GLU A 77 -6.93 -9.53 -6.65
N LYS A 78 -6.38 -10.13 -5.58
CA LYS A 78 -7.12 -10.39 -4.33
C LYS A 78 -7.55 -9.10 -3.64
N MET A 79 -6.69 -8.08 -3.64
CA MET A 79 -6.99 -6.77 -3.05
C MET A 79 -8.09 -6.04 -3.84
N VAL A 80 -8.05 -6.09 -5.17
CA VAL A 80 -9.13 -5.56 -6.02
C VAL A 80 -10.44 -6.31 -5.76
N ALA A 81 -10.41 -7.63 -5.65
CA ALA A 81 -11.58 -8.44 -5.29
C ALA A 81 -12.14 -8.10 -3.89
N ALA A 82 -11.30 -7.65 -2.96
CA ALA A 82 -11.69 -7.15 -1.64
C ALA A 82 -12.26 -5.71 -1.65
N GLY A 83 -12.31 -5.07 -2.82
CA GLY A 83 -12.90 -3.75 -3.01
C GLY A 83 -11.92 -2.58 -2.91
N ILE A 84 -10.65 -2.80 -3.23
CA ILE A 84 -9.69 -1.72 -3.51
C ILE A 84 -9.83 -1.31 -4.99
N ASP A 85 -9.94 -0.02 -5.28
CA ASP A 85 -10.25 0.46 -6.64
C ASP A 85 -9.06 0.32 -7.61
N LEU A 86 -7.85 0.51 -7.11
CA LEU A 86 -6.62 0.39 -7.88
C LEU A 86 -5.48 -0.20 -7.04
N VAL A 87 -4.80 -1.20 -7.57
CA VAL A 87 -3.58 -1.73 -6.96
C VAL A 87 -2.43 -1.70 -7.95
N CYS A 88 -1.37 -0.99 -7.57
CA CYS A 88 -0.14 -0.87 -8.34
C CYS A 88 0.82 -1.99 -7.91
N ALA A 89 0.87 -3.08 -8.68
CA ALA A 89 1.78 -4.19 -8.46
C ALA A 89 3.15 -3.89 -9.10
N ASN A 90 4.25 -4.11 -8.39
CA ASN A 90 5.59 -3.98 -8.92
C ASN A 90 6.61 -4.90 -8.26
N GLY A 91 7.68 -5.23 -8.98
CA GLY A 91 8.80 -5.98 -8.43
C GLY A 91 9.81 -5.10 -7.68
N ALA A 92 10.76 -5.76 -7.03
CA ALA A 92 11.81 -5.12 -6.23
C ALA A 92 12.76 -4.24 -7.06
N GLU A 93 12.88 -4.50 -8.37
CA GLU A 93 13.68 -3.74 -9.33
C GLU A 93 13.26 -2.26 -9.45
N ASN A 94 12.02 -1.93 -9.08
CA ASN A 94 11.56 -0.53 -9.05
C ASN A 94 12.10 0.25 -7.84
N MET A 95 12.59 -0.43 -6.78
CA MET A 95 13.07 0.27 -5.60
C MET A 95 14.37 1.01 -5.88
N GLY A 96 14.37 2.33 -5.71
CA GLY A 96 15.55 3.17 -5.90
C GLY A 96 15.90 3.46 -7.37
N ALA A 97 15.13 2.96 -8.32
CA ALA A 97 15.29 3.26 -9.74
C ALA A 97 14.77 4.67 -10.10
N ASP A 98 15.23 5.21 -11.23
CA ASP A 98 14.79 6.50 -11.77
C ASP A 98 13.37 6.44 -12.36
N GLY A 99 12.97 5.26 -12.82
CA GLY A 99 11.62 4.96 -13.31
C GLY A 99 11.01 3.74 -12.62
N GLY A 100 9.83 3.34 -13.06
CA GLY A 100 9.17 2.14 -12.54
C GLY A 100 8.34 1.44 -13.60
N ARG A 101 8.11 0.13 -13.40
CA ARG A 101 7.13 -0.67 -14.14
C ARG A 101 6.07 -1.21 -13.20
N TYR A 102 4.82 -1.10 -13.58
CA TYR A 102 3.69 -1.48 -12.74
C TYR A 102 2.66 -2.27 -13.55
N GLY A 103 2.13 -3.34 -12.94
CA GLY A 103 0.80 -3.85 -13.26
C GLY A 103 -0.22 -3.00 -12.52
N LEU A 104 -1.07 -2.27 -13.24
CA LEU A 104 -2.15 -1.48 -12.66
C LEU A 104 -3.44 -2.31 -12.70
N HIS A 105 -3.78 -2.91 -11.55
CA HIS A 105 -4.92 -3.79 -11.38
C HIS A 105 -6.17 -3.01 -10.97
N THR A 106 -7.25 -3.17 -11.72
CA THR A 106 -8.59 -2.69 -11.38
C THR A 106 -9.62 -3.80 -11.63
N LYS A 107 -10.89 -3.56 -11.28
CA LYS A 107 -11.99 -4.48 -11.59
C LYS A 107 -12.17 -4.73 -13.10
N ASP A 108 -11.70 -3.81 -13.94
CA ASP A 108 -11.85 -3.86 -15.40
C ASP A 108 -10.68 -4.58 -16.08
N GLY A 109 -9.64 -4.94 -15.32
CA GLY A 109 -8.48 -5.70 -15.79
C GLY A 109 -7.16 -5.10 -15.33
N VAL A 110 -6.09 -5.53 -16.01
CA VAL A 110 -4.70 -5.14 -15.70
C VAL A 110 -4.11 -4.40 -16.87
N ALA A 111 -3.43 -3.28 -16.60
CA ALA A 111 -2.62 -2.60 -17.60
C ALA A 111 -1.17 -2.49 -17.16
N GLN A 112 -0.26 -2.76 -18.09
CA GLN A 112 1.17 -2.61 -17.85
C GLN A 112 1.60 -1.19 -18.18
N VAL A 113 2.26 -0.55 -17.23
CA VAL A 113 2.70 0.85 -17.32
C VAL A 113 4.17 0.93 -16.95
N GLY A 114 4.94 1.65 -17.74
CA GLY A 114 6.35 1.89 -17.45
C GLY A 114 6.76 3.30 -17.88
N GLY A 115 7.77 3.85 -17.21
CA GLY A 115 8.27 5.19 -17.51
C GLY A 115 8.95 5.82 -16.31
N THR A 116 9.06 7.14 -16.35
CA THR A 116 9.53 7.95 -15.20
C THR A 116 8.53 7.89 -14.04
N LYS A 117 8.95 8.38 -12.87
CA LYS A 117 8.06 8.49 -11.70
C LYS A 117 6.87 9.41 -11.98
N GLU A 118 7.10 10.47 -12.75
CA GLU A 118 6.08 11.44 -13.13
C GLU A 118 5.07 10.81 -14.11
N GLU A 119 5.55 10.09 -15.13
CA GLU A 119 4.70 9.41 -16.11
C GLU A 119 3.82 8.34 -15.46
N THR A 120 4.43 7.50 -14.62
CA THR A 120 3.73 6.43 -13.90
C THR A 120 2.72 7.00 -12.89
N ALA A 121 3.07 8.06 -12.16
CA ALA A 121 2.13 8.75 -11.27
C ALA A 121 0.93 9.36 -12.03
N GLY A 122 1.17 9.95 -13.21
CA GLY A 122 0.12 10.50 -14.05
C GLY A 122 -0.87 9.45 -14.54
N GLU A 123 -0.39 8.26 -14.90
CA GLU A 123 -1.24 7.14 -15.32
C GLU A 123 -2.03 6.53 -14.15
N ILE A 124 -1.42 6.41 -12.96
CA ILE A 124 -2.12 6.02 -11.73
C ILE A 124 -3.26 7.00 -11.44
N TRP A 125 -2.99 8.31 -11.51
CA TRP A 125 -4.00 9.34 -11.26
C TRP A 125 -5.15 9.28 -12.28
N ARG A 126 -4.83 9.13 -13.57
CA ARG A 126 -5.83 9.02 -14.65
C ARG A 126 -6.82 7.88 -14.42
N ARG A 127 -6.37 6.75 -13.86
CA ARG A 127 -7.22 5.59 -13.54
C ARG A 127 -8.10 5.80 -12.32
N LEU A 128 -7.74 6.73 -11.45
CA LEU A 128 -8.53 7.07 -10.28
C LEU A 128 -9.62 8.10 -10.59
N LEU A 129 -9.57 8.84 -11.69
CA LEU A 129 -10.65 9.75 -12.09
C LEU A 129 -11.86 8.97 -12.61
#